data_AF-A0A2W6U7I9-F1
#
_entry.id   AF-A0A2W6U7I9-F1
#
_cell.length_a   1.000
_cell.length_b   1.000
_cell.length_c   1.000
_cell.angle_alpha   90.00
_cell.angle_beta   90.00
_cell.angle_gamma   90.00
#
_symmetry.space_group_name_H-M   'P 1'
#
loop_
_entity.id
_entity.type
_entity.pdbx_description
1 polymer ?
#
loop_
_entity_poly.entity_id
_entity_poly.type
_entity_poly.pdbx_seq_one_letter_code
_entity_poly.pdbx_strand_id
1 'polypeptide(L)'
;MYINKEDLNELEFPQLLAEISPFAYSPKTREKILQLRPMEIDEAELSLKKTSEYLSSFESSNAIPFDEYEDIESELKLMLIENYRLENSAFIKIKTITEQIGKLQKFFPTMPETFPTLIQDVSVLEFKKEIIDKVDKVFNRFGEVKSEASPILKALRAEIQVAKKAIQENFNKALFNYGQSDFLDDIRETIIDDQRVLAVKSAYKKRVAGRVLGLSKTGSITYMQPDSVVKHHFKLKESEEEEKKEIDKILRKLTAELAEFQPQLWRYQKYIFDLDLTRAKAKFAELINGVLPKINRHKTLRLREAFHPLLFLRNKAENKTIFPQTLTLTDHNRIICISGPNAGGKSITLKTVGLLQLMIQSGILVPTHPKSEMFFFDKIMTDIGDNQS
;
A
#
# COMPACT_ATOMS: atom_id res chain seq x y z
N MET A 1 27.13 -16.49 -3.31
CA MET A 1 27.06 -17.75 -2.51
C MET A 1 26.41 -18.87 -3.33
N TYR A 2 26.93 -20.10 -3.28
CA TYR A 2 26.31 -21.27 -3.91
C TYR A 2 25.42 -22.04 -2.91
N ILE A 3 24.14 -22.15 -3.23
CA ILE A 3 23.17 -23.02 -2.55
C ILE A 3 22.10 -23.45 -3.56
N ASN A 4 21.70 -24.72 -3.55
CA ASN A 4 20.68 -25.21 -4.49
C ASN A 4 19.26 -25.07 -3.88
N LYS A 5 18.23 -25.39 -4.66
CA LYS A 5 16.83 -25.28 -4.21
C LYS A 5 16.48 -26.32 -3.14
N GLU A 6 17.09 -27.50 -3.18
CA GLU A 6 16.87 -28.59 -2.23
C GLU A 6 17.41 -28.20 -0.86
N ASP A 7 18.64 -27.69 -0.79
CA ASP A 7 19.29 -27.18 0.42
C ASP A 7 18.44 -26.08 1.09
N LEU A 8 17.86 -25.17 0.30
CA LEU A 8 16.97 -24.12 0.82
C LEU A 8 15.71 -24.70 1.46
N ASN A 9 15.14 -25.75 0.87
CA ASN A 9 13.95 -26.42 1.38
C ASN A 9 14.28 -27.23 2.64
N GLU A 10 15.39 -27.97 2.65
CA GLU A 10 15.86 -28.74 3.80
C GLU A 10 16.13 -27.85 5.02
N LEU A 11 16.63 -26.62 4.79
CA LEU A 11 16.83 -25.61 5.83
C LEU A 11 15.58 -24.77 6.15
N GLU A 12 14.43 -25.10 5.57
CA GLU A 12 13.14 -24.45 5.83
C GLU A 12 13.13 -22.94 5.51
N PHE A 13 13.99 -22.50 4.58
CA PHE A 13 14.11 -21.09 4.23
C PHE A 13 12.85 -20.52 3.57
N PRO A 14 12.16 -21.20 2.63
CA PRO A 14 10.90 -20.70 2.09
C PRO A 14 9.81 -20.50 3.15
N GLN A 15 9.74 -21.37 4.16
CA GLN A 15 8.82 -21.25 5.28
C GLN A 15 9.14 -20.01 6.11
N LEU A 16 10.42 -19.75 6.37
CA LEU A 16 10.85 -18.51 7.02
C LEU A 16 10.44 -17.27 6.22
N LEU A 17 10.63 -17.27 4.90
CA LEU A 17 10.21 -16.15 4.05
C LEU A 17 8.69 -15.95 4.07
N ALA A 18 7.92 -17.05 4.15
CA ALA A 18 6.47 -17.01 4.26
C ALA A 18 5.99 -16.33 5.56
N GLU A 19 6.73 -16.47 6.67
CA GLU A 19 6.46 -15.76 7.94
C GLU A 19 6.76 -14.25 7.86
N ILE A 20 7.69 -13.83 6.99
CA ILE A 20 8.06 -12.41 6.84
C ILE A 20 7.09 -11.69 5.88
N SER A 21 6.64 -12.40 4.85
CA SER A 21 5.84 -11.84 3.75
C SER A 21 4.55 -11.08 4.15
N PRO A 22 3.84 -11.43 5.24
CA PRO A 22 2.64 -10.71 5.67
C PRO A 22 2.93 -9.30 6.20
N PHE A 23 4.17 -9.01 6.60
CA PHE A 23 4.59 -7.68 7.03
C PHE A 23 4.84 -6.71 5.86
N ALA A 24 4.78 -7.15 4.62
CA ALA A 24 4.88 -6.26 3.47
C ALA A 24 3.58 -5.45 3.29
N TYR A 25 3.70 -4.13 3.09
CA TYR A 25 2.55 -3.30 2.72
C TYR A 25 2.08 -3.58 1.29
N SER A 26 3.01 -3.78 0.35
CA SER A 26 2.64 -4.03 -1.06
C SER A 26 2.75 -5.51 -1.48
N PRO A 27 1.93 -5.95 -2.45
CA PRO A 27 2.08 -7.28 -3.06
C PRO A 27 3.46 -7.51 -3.70
N LYS A 28 4.07 -6.48 -4.27
CA LYS A 28 5.42 -6.57 -4.87
C LYS A 28 6.50 -6.81 -3.83
N THR A 29 6.45 -6.10 -2.70
CA THR A 29 7.36 -6.33 -1.58
C THR A 29 7.19 -7.75 -1.04
N ARG A 30 5.93 -8.22 -0.93
CA ARG A 30 5.63 -9.60 -0.51
C ARG A 30 6.27 -10.64 -1.43
N GLU A 31 6.12 -10.47 -2.74
CA GLU A 31 6.74 -11.36 -3.72
C GLU A 31 8.27 -11.29 -3.64
N LYS A 32 8.85 -10.10 -3.49
CA LYS A 32 10.29 -9.90 -3.32
C LYS A 32 10.82 -10.62 -2.09
N ILE A 33 10.09 -10.60 -0.96
CA ILE A 33 10.43 -11.34 0.26
C ILE A 33 10.46 -12.84 -0.02
N LEU A 34 9.43 -13.40 -0.66
CA LEU A 34 9.34 -14.83 -0.97
C LEU A 34 10.44 -15.31 -1.94
N GLN A 35 11.00 -14.40 -2.72
CA GLN A 35 12.09 -14.65 -3.66
C GLN A 35 13.47 -14.30 -3.09
N LEU A 36 13.59 -13.92 -1.81
CA LEU A 36 14.89 -13.63 -1.21
C LEU A 36 15.84 -14.83 -1.34
N ARG A 37 17.10 -14.50 -1.57
CA ARG A 37 18.21 -15.41 -1.68
C ARG A 37 19.43 -14.79 -1.00
N PRO A 38 20.40 -15.61 -0.59
CA PRO A 38 21.69 -15.11 -0.14
C PRO A 38 22.32 -14.19 -1.18
N MET A 39 22.81 -13.04 -0.71
CA MET A 39 23.38 -11.95 -1.50
C MET A 39 24.91 -11.96 -1.39
N GLU A 40 25.54 -11.08 -2.16
CA GLU A 40 26.96 -10.79 -1.98
C GLU A 40 27.24 -10.10 -0.64
N ILE A 41 28.47 -10.24 -0.14
CA ILE A 41 28.83 -9.90 1.24
C ILE A 41 28.47 -8.44 1.58
N ASP A 42 28.87 -7.51 0.74
CA ASP A 42 28.68 -6.09 1.05
C ASP A 42 27.19 -5.67 0.95
N GLU A 43 26.41 -6.32 0.06
CA GLU A 43 24.96 -6.12 -0.05
C GLU A 43 24.22 -6.67 1.18
N ALA A 44 24.59 -7.87 1.62
CA ALA A 44 24.02 -8.49 2.81
C ALA A 44 24.34 -7.68 4.07
N GLU A 45 25.59 -7.25 4.27
CA GLU A 45 25.99 -6.39 5.38
C GLU A 45 25.23 -5.06 5.38
N LEU A 46 25.06 -4.43 4.21
CA LEU A 46 24.29 -3.21 4.07
C LEU A 46 22.81 -3.43 4.43
N SER A 47 22.20 -4.50 3.91
CA SER A 47 20.81 -4.85 4.24
C SER A 47 20.64 -5.13 5.73
N LEU A 48 21.57 -5.84 6.37
CA LEU A 48 21.54 -6.14 7.80
C LEU A 48 21.60 -4.86 8.64
N LYS A 49 22.48 -3.91 8.28
CA LYS A 49 22.57 -2.61 8.96
C LYS A 49 21.26 -1.85 8.86
N LYS A 50 20.68 -1.73 7.65
CA LYS A 50 19.38 -1.08 7.44
C LYS A 50 18.27 -1.73 8.26
N THR A 51 18.21 -3.06 8.29
CA THR A 51 17.21 -3.78 9.09
C THR A 51 17.42 -3.58 10.60
N SER A 52 18.66 -3.54 11.08
CA SER A 52 18.98 -3.26 12.49
C SER A 52 18.63 -1.83 12.88
N GLU A 53 18.94 -0.85 12.03
CA GLU A 53 18.56 0.54 12.21
C GLU A 53 17.04 0.68 12.29
N TYR A 54 16.32 0.10 11.31
CA TYR A 54 14.86 0.11 11.31
C TYR A 54 14.29 -0.58 12.56
N LEU A 55 14.83 -1.72 12.99
CA LEU A 55 14.37 -2.41 14.20
C LEU A 55 14.43 -1.51 15.44
N SER A 56 15.49 -0.72 15.58
CA SER A 56 15.64 0.24 16.70
C SER A 56 14.56 1.33 16.71
N SER A 57 13.90 1.57 15.56
CA SER A 57 12.81 2.54 15.47
C SER A 57 11.52 2.12 16.16
N PHE A 58 11.31 0.83 16.47
CA PHE A 58 10.07 0.40 17.13
C PHE A 58 9.97 0.84 18.60
N GLU A 59 11.03 1.41 19.15
CA GLU A 59 11.01 2.09 20.44
C GLU A 59 10.24 3.42 20.36
N SER A 60 9.46 3.76 21.40
CA SER A 60 8.43 4.81 21.35
C SER A 60 8.94 6.23 21.03
N SER A 61 10.23 6.51 21.18
CA SER A 61 10.84 7.81 20.85
C SER A 61 11.40 7.90 19.42
N ASN A 62 11.56 6.77 18.72
CA ASN A 62 12.37 6.69 17.49
C ASN A 62 11.57 6.18 16.27
N ALA A 63 10.24 6.14 16.36
CA ALA A 63 9.39 5.60 15.30
C ALA A 63 9.57 6.33 13.98
N ILE A 64 10.03 5.60 12.95
CA ILE A 64 10.16 6.13 11.59
C ILE A 64 8.74 6.46 11.08
N PRO A 65 8.48 7.69 10.59
CA PRO A 65 7.17 8.11 10.09
C PRO A 65 6.91 7.52 8.69
N PHE A 66 6.72 6.22 8.63
CA PHE A 66 6.51 5.45 7.41
C PHE A 66 5.16 4.72 7.44
N ASP A 67 4.24 5.25 6.64
CA ASP A 67 2.87 4.77 6.56
C ASP A 67 2.70 3.77 5.41
N GLU A 68 1.54 3.11 5.36
CA GLU A 68 1.13 2.33 4.19
C GLU A 68 1.13 3.19 2.92
N TYR A 69 1.42 2.56 1.79
CA TYR A 69 1.50 3.21 0.49
C TYR A 69 0.87 2.31 -0.58
N GLU A 70 0.45 2.94 -1.67
CA GLU A 70 -0.05 2.25 -2.84
C GLU A 70 0.96 2.34 -3.98
N ASP A 71 1.09 1.25 -4.71
CA ASP A 71 1.89 1.17 -5.92
C ASP A 71 1.36 2.10 -7.02
N ILE A 72 2.27 2.81 -7.67
CA ILE A 72 2.02 3.74 -8.78
C ILE A 72 2.71 3.32 -10.08
N GLU A 73 3.26 2.10 -10.21
CA GLU A 73 3.96 1.70 -11.44
C GLU A 73 3.09 1.81 -12.70
N SER A 74 1.81 1.44 -12.61
CA SER A 74 0.88 1.55 -13.74
C SER A 74 0.70 3.02 -14.15
N GLU A 75 0.49 3.89 -13.17
CA GLU A 75 0.34 5.32 -13.33
C GLU A 75 1.60 5.94 -13.95
N LEU A 76 2.81 5.53 -13.52
CA LEU A 76 4.09 5.99 -14.06
C LEU A 76 4.33 5.59 -15.52
N LYS A 77 3.76 4.46 -15.96
CA LYS A 77 3.81 4.03 -17.36
C LYS A 77 2.78 4.79 -18.20
N LEU A 78 1.56 4.92 -17.68
CA LEU A 78 0.44 5.50 -18.41
C LEU A 78 0.55 7.02 -18.56
N MET A 79 1.13 7.73 -17.59
CA MET A 79 1.27 9.19 -17.63
C MET A 79 2.14 9.71 -18.79
N LEU A 80 2.96 8.86 -19.40
CA LEU A 80 3.77 9.22 -20.57
C LEU A 80 2.98 9.15 -21.89
N ILE A 81 1.81 8.52 -21.89
CA ILE A 81 0.97 8.43 -23.07
C ILE A 81 0.38 9.82 -23.33
N GLU A 82 0.54 10.31 -24.56
CA GLU A 82 0.07 11.63 -24.95
C GLU A 82 -1.44 11.77 -24.69
N ASN A 83 -1.83 12.89 -24.10
CA ASN A 83 -3.20 13.18 -23.69
C ASN A 83 -3.81 12.15 -22.73
N TYR A 84 -3.04 11.30 -22.04
CA TYR A 84 -3.63 10.35 -21.10
C TYR A 84 -4.24 11.05 -19.88
N ARG A 85 -5.34 10.48 -19.37
CA ARG A 85 -6.00 10.94 -18.14
C ARG A 85 -5.80 9.89 -17.05
N LEU A 86 -5.04 10.23 -16.01
CA LEU A 86 -5.03 9.45 -14.78
C LEU A 86 -6.36 9.58 -14.03
N GLU A 87 -6.72 8.53 -13.30
CA GLU A 87 -7.86 8.55 -12.38
C GLU A 87 -7.56 9.40 -11.13
N ASN A 88 -8.61 9.85 -10.43
CA ASN A 88 -8.45 10.70 -9.24
C ASN A 88 -7.56 10.04 -8.17
N SER A 89 -7.73 8.74 -7.94
CA SER A 89 -6.96 7.96 -6.97
C SER A 89 -5.45 8.01 -7.26
N ALA A 90 -5.05 7.93 -8.53
CA ALA A 90 -3.65 7.97 -8.96
C ALA A 90 -2.91 9.22 -8.45
N PHE A 91 -3.53 10.39 -8.54
CA PHE A 91 -2.93 11.64 -8.06
C PHE A 91 -2.73 11.65 -6.55
N ILE A 92 -3.66 11.05 -5.80
CA ILE A 92 -3.54 10.91 -4.36
C ILE A 92 -2.40 9.96 -4.00
N LYS A 93 -2.28 8.81 -4.68
CA LYS A 93 -1.14 7.89 -4.47
C LYS A 93 0.20 8.56 -4.74
N ILE A 94 0.32 9.29 -5.86
CA ILE A 94 1.54 10.05 -6.23
C ILE A 94 1.89 11.07 -5.14
N LYS A 95 0.88 11.81 -4.66
CA LYS A 95 1.06 12.77 -3.56
C LYS A 95 1.52 12.07 -2.29
N THR A 96 0.87 10.98 -1.88
CA THR A 96 1.21 10.21 -0.66
C THR A 96 2.65 9.73 -0.68
N ILE A 97 3.11 9.11 -1.77
CA ILE A 97 4.51 8.69 -1.93
C ILE A 97 5.45 9.89 -1.80
N THR A 98 5.13 11.00 -2.45
CA THR A 98 5.98 12.20 -2.41
C THR A 98 6.04 12.79 -0.99
N GLU A 99 4.91 12.89 -0.29
CA GLU A 99 4.85 13.34 1.10
C GLU A 99 5.66 12.46 2.04
N GLN A 100 5.61 11.13 1.87
CA GLN A 100 6.41 10.20 2.65
C GLN A 100 7.91 10.45 2.48
N ILE A 101 8.40 10.68 1.27
CA ILE A 101 9.80 11.07 1.05
C ILE A 101 10.15 12.33 1.84
N GLY A 102 9.30 13.37 1.76
CA GLY A 102 9.51 14.61 2.50
C GLY A 102 9.50 14.44 4.02
N LYS A 103 8.63 13.57 4.56
CA LYS A 103 8.61 13.21 5.99
C LYS A 103 9.91 12.53 6.39
N LEU A 104 10.36 11.55 5.62
CA LEU A 104 11.56 10.76 5.89
C LEU A 104 12.84 11.60 5.81
N GLN A 105 12.95 12.47 4.81
CA GLN A 105 14.08 13.41 4.69
C GLN A 105 14.16 14.42 5.83
N LYS A 106 13.04 14.77 6.47
CA LYS A 106 13.03 15.59 7.68
C LYS A 106 13.34 14.79 8.93
N PHE A 107 12.91 13.53 8.98
CA PHE A 107 13.05 12.67 10.14
C PHE A 107 14.49 12.18 10.35
N PHE A 108 15.10 11.51 9.36
CA PHE A 108 16.40 10.86 9.55
C PHE A 108 17.52 11.81 10.03
N PRO A 109 17.62 13.08 9.57
CA PRO A 109 18.63 14.01 10.06
C PRO A 109 18.50 14.41 11.54
N THR A 110 17.37 14.16 12.20
CA THR A 110 17.23 14.44 13.65
C THR A 110 17.90 13.36 14.51
N MET A 111 18.20 12.19 13.94
CA MET A 111 18.77 11.02 14.62
C MET A 111 19.87 10.34 13.77
N PRO A 112 20.93 11.07 13.38
CA PRO A 112 21.95 10.55 12.45
C PRO A 112 22.78 9.39 13.03
N GLU A 113 22.97 9.36 14.35
CA GLU A 113 23.68 8.27 15.04
C GLU A 113 22.85 6.97 15.08
N THR A 114 21.52 7.08 15.11
CA THR A 114 20.60 5.93 15.14
C THR A 114 20.37 5.34 13.75
N PHE A 115 20.33 6.20 12.72
CA PHE A 115 19.99 5.82 11.34
C PHE A 115 21.06 6.20 10.29
N PRO A 116 22.36 5.89 10.51
CA PRO A 116 23.44 6.37 9.65
C PRO A 116 23.41 5.78 8.23
N THR A 117 22.82 4.60 8.03
CA THR A 117 22.69 3.99 6.70
C THR A 117 21.42 4.45 6.00
N LEU A 118 20.29 4.48 6.70
CA LEU A 118 19.00 4.89 6.12
C LEU A 118 18.98 6.37 5.71
N ILE A 119 19.69 7.24 6.43
CA ILE A 119 19.83 8.66 6.04
C ILE A 119 20.54 8.81 4.69
N GLN A 120 21.55 7.98 4.39
CA GLN A 120 22.30 8.06 3.13
C GLN A 120 21.38 7.74 1.94
N ASP A 121 20.55 6.71 2.05
CA ASP A 121 19.63 6.30 0.98
C ASP A 121 18.59 7.38 0.66
N VAL A 122 18.01 8.03 1.67
CA VAL A 122 16.97 9.04 1.43
C VAL A 122 17.56 10.38 0.99
N SER A 123 18.77 10.72 1.44
CA SER A 123 19.39 12.03 1.20
C SER A 123 19.76 12.25 -0.27
N VAL A 124 19.99 11.17 -1.02
CA VAL A 124 20.30 11.25 -2.47
C VAL A 124 19.07 11.49 -3.35
N LEU A 125 17.87 11.44 -2.78
CA LEU A 125 16.63 11.73 -3.49
C LEU A 125 16.42 13.25 -3.56
N GLU A 126 16.26 13.77 -4.78
CA GLU A 126 15.93 15.17 -4.98
C GLU A 126 14.44 15.39 -4.73
N PHE A 127 14.07 15.95 -3.58
CA PHE A 127 12.67 16.16 -3.23
C PHE A 127 12.03 17.33 -4.00
N LYS A 128 10.88 17.05 -4.62
CA LYS A 128 10.11 17.98 -5.45
C LYS A 128 8.76 18.29 -4.80
N LYS A 129 8.73 19.32 -3.95
CA LYS A 129 7.50 19.81 -3.32
C LYS A 129 6.42 20.22 -4.35
N GLU A 130 6.85 20.68 -5.51
CA GLU A 130 5.99 21.09 -6.62
C GLU A 130 4.94 20.03 -7.02
N ILE A 131 5.28 18.74 -6.89
CA ILE A 131 4.35 17.62 -7.14
C ILE A 131 3.15 17.70 -6.20
N ILE A 132 3.41 17.91 -4.90
CA ILE A 132 2.36 18.04 -3.88
C ILE A 132 1.53 19.28 -4.15
N ASP A 133 2.18 20.42 -4.39
CA ASP A 133 1.50 21.70 -4.62
C ASP A 133 0.59 21.66 -5.85
N LYS A 134 1.01 20.98 -6.93
CA LYS A 134 0.20 20.77 -8.15
C LYS A 134 -1.03 19.90 -7.87
N VAL A 135 -0.88 18.80 -7.13
CA VAL A 135 -2.01 17.94 -6.74
C VAL A 135 -2.97 18.69 -5.82
N ASP A 136 -2.45 19.40 -4.81
CA ASP A 136 -3.26 20.15 -3.85
C ASP A 136 -4.00 21.33 -4.45
N LYS A 137 -3.50 21.90 -5.54
CA LYS A 137 -4.23 22.92 -6.29
C LYS A 137 -5.51 22.38 -6.93
N VAL A 138 -5.51 21.10 -7.33
CA VAL A 138 -6.63 20.47 -8.03
C VAL A 138 -7.55 19.69 -7.09
N PHE A 139 -7.00 19.00 -6.09
CA PHE A 139 -7.75 18.07 -5.25
C PHE A 139 -8.01 18.61 -3.84
N ASN A 140 -9.15 18.21 -3.25
CA ASN A 140 -9.45 18.39 -1.84
C ASN A 140 -8.95 17.21 -1.00
N ARG A 141 -9.15 17.28 0.33
CA ARG A 141 -8.76 16.22 1.27
C ARG A 141 -9.47 14.87 1.06
N PHE A 142 -10.55 14.85 0.28
CA PHE A 142 -11.35 13.65 -0.02
C PHE A 142 -11.01 13.06 -1.40
N GLY A 143 -10.03 13.62 -2.13
CA GLY A 143 -9.67 13.14 -3.47
C GLY A 143 -10.62 13.60 -4.58
N GLU A 144 -11.44 14.62 -4.32
CA GLU A 144 -12.32 15.21 -5.31
C GLU A 144 -11.71 16.48 -5.91
N VAL A 145 -12.00 16.74 -7.18
CA VAL A 145 -11.56 17.95 -7.87
C VAL A 145 -12.27 19.18 -7.27
N LYS A 146 -11.48 20.15 -6.82
CA LYS A 146 -11.94 21.43 -6.25
C LYS A 146 -12.64 22.26 -7.31
N SER A 147 -13.64 23.04 -6.91
CA SER A 147 -14.32 23.97 -7.80
C SER A 147 -13.36 25.04 -8.31
N GLU A 148 -12.36 25.40 -7.49
CA GLU A 148 -11.32 26.38 -7.78
C GLU A 148 -10.23 25.86 -8.72
N ALA A 149 -10.27 24.56 -9.11
CA ALA A 149 -9.29 23.99 -10.02
C ALA A 149 -9.29 24.70 -11.39
N SER A 150 -10.43 25.24 -11.82
CA SER A 150 -10.51 26.21 -12.91
C SER A 150 -11.67 27.21 -12.74
N PRO A 151 -11.56 28.44 -13.31
CA PRO A 151 -12.67 29.39 -13.31
C PRO A 151 -13.91 28.86 -14.02
N ILE A 152 -13.73 28.04 -15.07
CA ILE A 152 -14.80 27.42 -15.85
C ILE A 152 -15.54 26.40 -14.98
N LEU A 153 -14.81 25.52 -14.29
CA LEU A 153 -15.39 24.52 -13.40
C LEU A 153 -16.20 25.17 -12.27
N LYS A 154 -15.67 26.26 -11.70
CA LYS A 154 -16.39 27.04 -10.68
C LYS A 154 -17.71 27.60 -11.20
N ALA A 155 -17.71 28.16 -12.42
CA ALA A 155 -18.92 28.69 -13.05
C ALA A 155 -19.95 27.58 -13.33
N LEU A 156 -19.52 26.46 -13.92
CA LEU A 156 -20.37 25.31 -14.21
C LEU A 156 -21.02 24.73 -12.96
N ARG A 157 -20.25 24.56 -11.88
CA ARG A 157 -20.81 24.12 -10.58
C ARG A 157 -21.82 25.09 -10.00
N ALA A 158 -21.61 26.40 -10.15
CA ALA A 158 -22.60 27.40 -9.74
C ALA A 158 -23.88 27.29 -10.58
N GLU A 159 -23.77 27.11 -11.91
CA GLU A 159 -24.92 26.88 -12.79
C GLU A 159 -25.71 25.63 -12.42
N ILE A 160 -25.01 24.52 -12.12
CA ILE A 160 -25.60 23.26 -11.65
C ILE A 160 -26.41 23.49 -10.37
N GLN A 161 -25.86 24.22 -9.39
CA GLN A 161 -26.58 24.50 -8.15
C GLN A 161 -27.80 25.39 -8.37
N VAL A 162 -27.69 26.42 -9.22
CA VAL A 162 -28.82 27.27 -9.59
C VAL A 162 -29.92 26.46 -10.29
N ALA A 163 -29.55 25.61 -11.24
CA ALA A 163 -30.49 24.75 -11.95
C ALA A 163 -31.18 23.75 -11.01
N LYS A 164 -30.43 23.08 -10.13
CA LYS A 164 -30.98 22.16 -9.11
C LYS A 164 -31.98 22.86 -8.19
N LYS A 165 -31.65 24.06 -7.71
CA LYS A 165 -32.55 24.88 -6.88
C LYS A 165 -33.82 25.25 -7.64
N ALA A 166 -33.69 25.71 -8.88
CA ALA A 166 -34.84 26.09 -9.72
C ALA A 166 -35.73 24.88 -10.06
N ILE A 167 -35.16 23.70 -10.32
CA ILE A 167 -35.92 22.44 -10.49
C ILE A 167 -36.73 22.15 -9.24
N GLN A 168 -36.10 22.19 -8.07
CA GLN A 168 -36.75 21.88 -6.81
C GLN A 168 -37.89 22.86 -6.48
N GLU A 169 -37.66 24.16 -6.65
CA GLU A 169 -38.67 25.20 -6.38
C GLU A 169 -39.85 25.11 -7.36
N ASN A 170 -39.59 24.96 -8.66
CA ASN A 170 -40.65 24.86 -9.68
C ASN A 170 -41.43 23.56 -9.56
N PHE A 171 -40.76 22.46 -9.21
CA PHE A 171 -41.42 21.19 -8.94
C PHE A 171 -42.35 21.29 -7.74
N ASN A 172 -41.87 21.84 -6.61
CA ASN A 172 -42.70 21.99 -5.40
C ASN A 172 -43.93 22.88 -5.65
N LYS A 173 -43.78 23.96 -6.44
CA LYS A 173 -44.92 24.80 -6.87
C LYS A 173 -45.92 24.00 -7.71
N ALA A 174 -45.45 23.21 -8.68
CA ALA A 174 -46.31 22.37 -9.50
C ALA A 174 -47.03 21.31 -8.66
N LEU A 175 -46.30 20.62 -7.77
CA LEU A 175 -46.84 19.63 -6.85
C LEU A 175 -47.91 20.21 -5.94
N PHE A 176 -47.67 21.41 -5.39
CA PHE A 176 -48.67 22.11 -4.58
C PHE A 176 -49.92 22.45 -5.40
N ASN A 177 -49.76 23.11 -6.54
CA ASN A 177 -50.88 23.56 -7.37
C ASN A 177 -51.74 22.38 -7.86
N TYR A 178 -51.12 21.33 -8.39
CA TYR A 178 -51.85 20.16 -8.85
C TYR A 178 -52.34 19.28 -7.71
N GLY A 179 -51.69 19.33 -6.55
CA GLY A 179 -52.11 18.62 -5.34
C GLY A 179 -53.33 19.22 -4.64
N GLN A 180 -53.71 20.47 -4.95
CA GLN A 180 -55.01 21.05 -4.55
C GLN A 180 -56.17 20.56 -5.44
N SER A 181 -55.85 19.91 -6.56
CA SER A 181 -56.81 19.31 -7.48
C SER A 181 -56.80 17.78 -7.33
N ASP A 182 -57.88 17.08 -7.66
CA ASP A 182 -57.93 15.61 -7.65
C ASP A 182 -57.20 14.96 -8.85
N PHE A 183 -56.16 15.64 -9.37
CA PHE A 183 -55.42 15.21 -10.56
C PHE A 183 -54.28 14.25 -10.25
N LEU A 184 -53.72 14.36 -9.05
CA LEU A 184 -52.63 13.50 -8.59
C LEU A 184 -53.18 12.23 -7.93
N ASP A 185 -52.40 11.15 -8.04
CA ASP A 185 -52.61 9.91 -7.29
C ASP A 185 -52.19 10.10 -5.81
N ASP A 186 -52.53 9.15 -4.93
CA ASP A 186 -52.23 9.22 -3.50
C ASP A 186 -50.73 9.29 -3.20
N ILE A 187 -49.90 8.68 -4.05
CA ILE A 187 -48.43 8.79 -3.93
C ILE A 187 -47.92 10.19 -4.28
N ARG A 188 -48.70 10.96 -5.07
CA ARG A 188 -48.49 12.35 -5.57
C ARG A 188 -47.23 12.59 -6.39
N GLU A 189 -46.11 12.02 -6.00
CA GLU A 189 -44.82 12.11 -6.67
C GLU A 189 -44.04 10.81 -6.58
N THR A 190 -43.08 10.65 -7.49
CA THR A 190 -42.11 9.55 -7.44
C THR A 190 -40.84 9.95 -8.21
N ILE A 191 -39.89 9.02 -8.33
CA ILE A 191 -38.67 9.19 -9.11
C ILE A 191 -38.67 8.17 -10.26
N ILE A 192 -38.49 8.65 -11.50
CA ILE A 192 -38.34 7.84 -12.71
C ILE A 192 -37.06 8.30 -13.42
N ASP A 193 -36.17 7.36 -13.73
CA ASP A 193 -34.87 7.64 -14.38
C ASP A 193 -34.07 8.77 -13.70
N ASP A 194 -33.98 8.71 -12.36
CA ASP A 194 -33.37 9.75 -11.49
C ASP A 194 -34.03 11.15 -11.59
N GLN A 195 -35.24 11.24 -12.14
CA GLN A 195 -36.01 12.47 -12.22
C GLN A 195 -37.23 12.42 -11.31
N ARG A 196 -37.40 13.48 -10.52
CA ARG A 196 -38.61 13.69 -9.72
C ARG A 196 -39.77 14.04 -10.65
N VAL A 197 -40.88 13.29 -10.52
CA VAL A 197 -42.04 13.37 -11.41
C VAL A 197 -43.34 13.40 -10.60
N LEU A 198 -44.36 14.05 -11.14
CA LEU A 198 -45.72 14.00 -10.61
C LEU A 198 -46.37 12.67 -10.99
N ALA A 199 -47.00 12.02 -10.02
CA ALA A 199 -47.84 10.85 -10.24
C ALA A 199 -49.26 11.31 -10.58
N VAL A 200 -49.56 11.45 -11.87
CA VAL A 200 -50.85 11.97 -12.35
C VAL A 200 -51.77 10.80 -12.66
N LYS A 201 -53.02 10.83 -12.19
CA LYS A 201 -54.04 9.85 -12.60
C LYS A 201 -54.19 9.93 -14.13
N SER A 202 -54.06 8.80 -14.83
CA SER A 202 -53.98 8.78 -16.31
C SER A 202 -55.18 9.43 -17.01
N ALA A 203 -56.35 9.47 -16.36
CA ALA A 203 -57.55 10.17 -16.83
C ALA A 203 -57.34 11.70 -16.98
N TYR A 204 -56.47 12.29 -16.15
CA TYR A 204 -56.22 13.72 -16.09
C TYR A 204 -54.90 14.16 -16.72
N LYS A 205 -54.18 13.27 -17.42
CA LYS A 205 -52.86 13.57 -18.02
C LYS A 205 -52.85 14.79 -18.95
N LYS A 206 -53.96 15.09 -19.63
CA LYS A 206 -54.09 16.28 -20.52
C LYS A 206 -54.29 17.59 -19.76
N ARG A 207 -54.56 17.55 -18.45
CA ARG A 207 -54.78 18.72 -17.57
C ARG A 207 -53.50 19.16 -16.86
N VAL A 208 -52.47 18.32 -16.85
CA VAL A 208 -51.16 18.63 -16.28
C VAL A 208 -50.21 18.99 -17.42
N ALA A 209 -49.66 20.21 -17.39
CA ALA A 209 -48.69 20.68 -18.37
C ALA A 209 -47.32 20.05 -18.05
N GLY A 210 -46.86 19.16 -18.91
CA GLY A 210 -45.66 18.39 -18.66
C GLY A 210 -45.36 17.32 -19.69
N ARG A 211 -44.15 16.78 -19.62
CA ARG A 211 -43.69 15.66 -20.43
C ARG A 211 -43.96 14.34 -19.71
N VAL A 212 -44.51 13.37 -20.43
CA VAL A 212 -44.66 11.99 -19.93
C VAL A 212 -43.30 11.29 -19.96
N LEU A 213 -42.89 10.74 -18.83
CA LEU A 213 -41.65 9.97 -18.66
C LEU A 213 -41.91 8.47 -18.49
N GLY A 214 -43.11 8.08 -18.07
CA GLY A 214 -43.48 6.67 -17.96
C GLY A 214 -44.94 6.46 -17.56
N LEU A 215 -45.32 5.18 -17.49
CA LEU A 215 -46.65 4.73 -17.04
C LEU A 215 -46.47 3.71 -15.92
N SER A 216 -47.42 3.63 -14.98
CA SER A 216 -47.46 2.55 -14.00
C SER A 216 -47.73 1.20 -14.68
N LYS A 217 -47.43 0.09 -13.99
CA LYS A 217 -47.68 -1.28 -14.50
C LYS A 217 -49.13 -1.53 -14.91
N THR A 218 -50.07 -0.90 -14.21
CA THR A 218 -51.52 -0.98 -14.46
C THR A 218 -52.01 0.06 -15.49
N GLY A 219 -51.15 1.00 -15.90
CA GLY A 219 -51.50 2.13 -16.77
C GLY A 219 -52.38 3.21 -16.11
N SER A 220 -52.75 3.04 -14.83
CA SER A 220 -53.63 3.96 -14.11
C SER A 220 -52.96 5.28 -13.72
N ILE A 221 -51.63 5.32 -13.65
CA ILE A 221 -50.84 6.52 -13.32
C ILE A 221 -49.90 6.82 -14.49
N THR A 222 -49.86 8.09 -14.88
CA THR A 222 -48.88 8.64 -15.82
C THR A 222 -47.87 9.47 -15.04
N TYR A 223 -46.59 9.11 -15.16
CA TYR A 223 -45.50 9.84 -14.53
C TYR A 223 -45.10 11.02 -15.40
N MET A 224 -45.30 12.24 -14.89
CA MET A 224 -45.15 13.47 -15.68
C MET A 224 -44.15 14.43 -15.04
N GLN A 225 -43.17 14.89 -15.81
CA GLN A 225 -42.31 16.02 -15.44
C GLN A 225 -43.03 17.33 -15.80
N PRO A 226 -43.25 18.26 -14.84
CA PRO A 226 -43.88 19.54 -15.12
C PRO A 226 -43.10 20.37 -16.13
N ASP A 227 -43.78 21.07 -17.04
CA ASP A 227 -43.14 21.92 -18.05
C ASP A 227 -42.27 23.03 -17.42
N SER A 228 -42.65 23.51 -16.23
CA SER A 228 -41.87 24.49 -15.46
C SER A 228 -40.47 24.00 -15.05
N VAL A 229 -40.24 22.69 -15.06
CA VAL A 229 -38.97 22.05 -14.69
C VAL A 229 -38.13 21.72 -15.91
N VAL A 230 -38.75 21.44 -17.06
CA VAL A 230 -38.11 20.92 -18.28
C VAL A 230 -36.90 21.77 -18.70
N LYS A 231 -37.05 23.10 -18.78
CA LYS A 231 -35.96 24.01 -19.18
C LYS A 231 -34.77 23.93 -18.22
N HIS A 232 -35.03 23.92 -16.92
CA HIS A 232 -33.98 23.86 -15.90
C HIS A 232 -33.31 22.48 -15.87
N HIS A 233 -34.07 21.41 -16.12
CA HIS A 233 -33.53 20.06 -16.25
C HIS A 233 -32.57 19.91 -17.43
N PHE A 234 -32.94 20.42 -18.62
CA PHE A 234 -32.04 20.44 -19.76
C PHE A 234 -30.76 21.24 -19.47
N LYS A 235 -30.90 22.42 -18.84
CA LYS A 235 -29.72 23.22 -18.47
C LYS A 235 -28.84 22.50 -17.44
N LEU A 236 -29.43 21.82 -16.46
CA LEU A 236 -28.69 20.99 -15.51
C LEU A 236 -27.88 19.91 -16.24
N LYS A 237 -28.51 19.15 -17.14
CA LYS A 237 -27.83 18.09 -17.89
C LYS A 237 -26.71 18.62 -18.78
N GLU A 238 -26.92 19.76 -19.43
CA GLU A 238 -25.89 20.44 -20.21
C GLU A 238 -24.69 20.83 -19.33
N SER A 239 -24.94 21.54 -18.22
CA SER A 239 -23.86 21.98 -17.32
C SER A 239 -23.15 20.79 -16.64
N GLU A 240 -23.84 19.69 -16.32
CA GLU A 240 -23.23 18.45 -15.80
C GLU A 240 -22.31 17.78 -16.83
N GLU A 241 -22.68 17.79 -18.11
CA GLU A 241 -21.85 17.22 -19.17
C GLU A 241 -20.62 18.08 -19.46
N GLU A 242 -20.78 19.41 -19.50
CA GLU A 242 -19.66 20.34 -19.61
C GLU A 242 -18.74 20.28 -18.37
N GLU A 243 -19.28 20.05 -17.17
CA GLU A 243 -18.48 19.83 -15.96
C GLU A 243 -17.55 18.62 -16.12
N LYS A 244 -18.07 17.49 -16.61
CA LYS A 244 -17.27 16.28 -16.84
C LYS A 244 -16.14 16.52 -17.82
N LYS A 245 -16.40 17.24 -18.93
CA LYS A 245 -15.39 17.59 -19.93
C LYS A 245 -14.30 18.49 -19.35
N GLU A 246 -14.70 19.50 -18.56
CA GLU A 246 -13.74 20.40 -17.92
C GLU A 246 -12.90 19.67 -16.88
N ILE A 247 -13.49 18.76 -16.09
CA ILE A 247 -12.75 17.89 -15.16
C ILE A 247 -11.75 17.02 -15.93
N ASP A 248 -12.18 16.37 -17.02
CA ASP A 248 -11.29 15.53 -17.85
C ASP A 248 -10.09 16.34 -18.38
N LYS A 249 -10.33 17.57 -18.87
CA LYS A 249 -9.29 18.49 -19.33
C LYS A 249 -8.31 18.88 -18.22
N ILE A 250 -8.82 19.21 -17.02
CA ILE A 250 -7.98 19.55 -15.85
C ILE A 250 -7.09 18.35 -15.49
N LEU A 251 -7.64 17.14 -15.47
CA LEU A 251 -6.91 15.94 -15.10
C LEU A 251 -5.87 15.52 -16.15
N ARG A 252 -6.16 15.67 -17.45
CA ARG A 252 -5.14 15.46 -18.50
C ARG A 252 -4.00 16.45 -18.38
N LYS A 253 -4.31 17.72 -18.13
CA LYS A 253 -3.30 18.75 -17.91
C LYS A 253 -2.42 18.41 -16.70
N LEU A 254 -3.02 18.06 -15.57
CA LEU A 254 -2.27 17.66 -14.38
C LEU A 254 -1.44 16.40 -14.62
N THR A 255 -1.96 15.43 -15.38
CA THR A 255 -1.21 14.23 -15.77
C THR A 255 0.05 14.61 -16.54
N ALA A 256 -0.07 15.47 -17.55
CA ALA A 256 1.08 15.93 -18.34
C ALA A 256 2.10 16.71 -17.49
N GLU A 257 1.64 17.59 -16.60
CA GLU A 257 2.52 18.32 -15.69
C GLU A 257 3.26 17.39 -14.71
N LEU A 258 2.62 16.31 -14.24
CA LEU A 258 3.27 15.33 -13.37
C LEU A 258 4.19 14.37 -14.11
N ALA A 259 3.93 14.12 -15.39
CA ALA A 259 4.78 13.27 -16.24
C ALA A 259 6.21 13.80 -16.36
N GLU A 260 6.41 15.12 -16.25
CA GLU A 260 7.75 15.74 -16.20
C GLU A 260 8.58 15.26 -14.99
N PHE A 261 7.92 14.85 -13.90
CA PHE A 261 8.56 14.33 -12.69
C PHE A 261 8.62 12.80 -12.64
N GLN A 262 8.26 12.12 -13.72
CA GLN A 262 8.21 10.65 -13.77
C GLN A 262 9.52 9.98 -13.34
N PRO A 263 10.72 10.45 -13.75
CA PRO A 263 11.98 9.86 -13.30
C PRO A 263 12.17 9.95 -11.78
N GLN A 264 11.78 11.07 -11.18
CA GLN A 264 11.85 11.29 -9.73
C GLN A 264 10.84 10.40 -8.99
N LEU A 265 9.61 10.31 -9.49
CA LEU A 265 8.57 9.45 -8.91
C LEU A 265 8.95 7.97 -8.95
N TRP A 266 9.61 7.50 -10.03
CA TRP A 266 10.20 6.16 -10.06
C TRP A 266 11.22 5.92 -8.94
N ARG A 267 12.11 6.90 -8.71
CA ARG A 267 13.11 6.82 -7.64
C ARG A 267 12.45 6.82 -6.26
N TYR A 268 11.42 7.63 -6.05
CA TYR A 268 10.65 7.64 -4.81
C TYR A 268 9.98 6.29 -4.56
N GLN A 269 9.24 5.79 -5.55
CA GLN A 269 8.58 4.49 -5.43
C GLN A 269 9.58 3.37 -5.13
N LYS A 270 10.71 3.33 -5.85
CA LYS A 270 11.74 2.33 -5.61
C LYS A 270 12.24 2.38 -4.16
N TYR A 271 12.57 3.57 -3.67
CA TYR A 271 13.03 3.75 -2.30
C TYR A 271 11.96 3.32 -1.27
N ILE A 272 10.69 3.66 -1.49
CA ILE A 272 9.57 3.25 -0.63
C ILE A 272 9.42 1.72 -0.60
N PHE A 273 9.55 1.03 -1.75
CA PHE A 273 9.58 -0.42 -1.80
C PHE A 273 10.77 -1.02 -1.02
N ASP A 274 11.97 -0.47 -1.19
CA ASP A 274 13.17 -0.94 -0.50
C ASP A 274 13.08 -0.73 1.02
N LEU A 275 12.46 0.38 1.44
CA LEU A 275 12.20 0.68 2.84
C LEU A 275 11.13 -0.25 3.45
N ASP A 276 10.06 -0.57 2.70
CA ASP A 276 9.05 -1.56 3.12
C ASP A 276 9.65 -2.96 3.28
N LEU A 277 10.53 -3.39 2.36
CA LEU A 277 11.27 -4.64 2.52
C LEU A 277 12.11 -4.64 3.81
N THR A 278 12.79 -3.53 4.09
CA THR A 278 13.60 -3.35 5.30
C THR A 278 12.73 -3.40 6.56
N ARG A 279 11.59 -2.70 6.55
CA ARG A 279 10.59 -2.68 7.61
C ARG A 279 10.02 -4.07 7.89
N ALA A 280 9.67 -4.82 6.84
CA ALA A 280 9.11 -6.18 6.97
C ALA A 280 10.12 -7.13 7.63
N LYS A 281 11.39 -7.06 7.23
CA LYS A 281 12.48 -7.80 7.88
C LYS A 281 12.67 -7.38 9.35
N ALA A 282 12.56 -6.09 9.65
CA ALA A 282 12.67 -5.58 11.02
C ALA A 282 11.49 -6.05 11.88
N LYS A 283 10.25 -6.04 11.35
CA LYS A 283 9.07 -6.56 12.06
C LYS A 283 9.20 -8.04 12.39
N PHE A 284 9.73 -8.82 11.46
CA PHE A 284 10.05 -10.22 11.74
C PHE A 284 11.14 -10.36 12.80
N ALA A 285 12.19 -9.53 12.75
CA ALA A 285 13.24 -9.52 13.77
C ALA A 285 12.67 -9.21 15.16
N GLU A 286 11.78 -8.22 15.30
CA GLU A 286 11.07 -7.92 16.55
C GLU A 286 10.30 -9.14 17.07
N LEU A 287 9.60 -9.86 16.18
CA LEU A 287 8.80 -11.03 16.54
C LEU A 287 9.63 -12.18 17.14
N ILE A 288 10.84 -12.40 16.60
CA ILE A 288 11.75 -13.49 17.00
C ILE A 288 12.83 -13.06 18.00
N ASN A 289 12.85 -11.81 18.45
CA ASN A 289 13.98 -11.23 19.20
C ASN A 289 15.31 -11.31 18.43
N GLY A 290 15.26 -11.02 17.13
CA GLY A 290 16.39 -11.03 16.23
C GLY A 290 17.33 -9.86 16.47
N VAL A 291 18.63 -10.10 16.33
CA VAL A 291 19.69 -9.11 16.51
C VAL A 291 20.66 -9.14 15.33
N LEU A 292 21.45 -8.07 15.19
CA LEU A 292 22.60 -8.04 14.30
C LEU A 292 23.83 -8.60 15.05
N PRO A 293 24.28 -9.84 14.77
CA PRO A 293 25.51 -10.35 15.36
C PRO A 293 26.72 -9.64 14.73
N LYS A 294 27.89 -9.78 15.38
CA LYS A 294 29.14 -9.32 14.79
C LYS A 294 29.43 -10.12 13.52
N ILE A 295 29.57 -9.45 12.37
CA ILE A 295 29.96 -10.08 11.12
C ILE A 295 31.49 -10.04 10.99
N ASN A 296 32.11 -11.22 10.95
CA ASN A 296 33.54 -11.42 10.84
C ASN A 296 33.95 -11.61 9.38
N ARG A 297 35.12 -11.07 9.01
CA ARG A 297 35.80 -11.37 7.74
C ARG A 297 36.72 -12.60 7.82
N HIS A 298 36.97 -13.11 9.03
CA HIS A 298 37.69 -14.35 9.30
C HIS A 298 36.70 -15.49 9.62
N LYS A 299 37.13 -16.75 9.46
CA LYS A 299 36.26 -17.94 9.48
C LYS A 299 35.95 -18.43 10.91
N THR A 300 35.40 -17.54 11.73
CA THR A 300 34.95 -17.84 13.09
C THR A 300 33.44 -17.64 13.20
N LEU A 301 32.74 -18.72 13.54
CA LEU A 301 31.33 -18.72 13.93
C LEU A 301 31.23 -19.03 15.43
N ARG A 302 30.58 -18.13 16.17
CA ARG A 302 30.28 -18.29 17.60
C ARG A 302 28.82 -17.94 17.82
N LEU A 303 27.97 -18.95 17.85
CA LEU A 303 26.56 -18.76 18.18
C LEU A 303 26.39 -18.91 19.68
N ARG A 304 25.86 -17.87 20.33
CA ARG A 304 25.49 -17.87 21.74
C ARG A 304 23.99 -17.76 21.85
N GLU A 305 23.41 -18.64 22.66
CA GLU A 305 21.97 -18.69 22.91
C GLU A 305 21.11 -18.61 21.63
N ALA A 306 21.48 -19.35 20.59
CA ALA A 306 20.82 -19.31 19.30
C ALA A 306 19.53 -20.13 19.28
N PHE A 307 18.46 -19.56 18.76
CA PHE A 307 17.17 -20.22 18.60
C PHE A 307 16.91 -20.58 17.13
N HIS A 308 16.18 -21.67 16.91
CA HIS A 308 15.60 -21.94 15.59
C HIS A 308 14.36 -21.04 15.41
N PRO A 309 14.33 -20.10 14.45
CA PRO A 309 13.31 -19.05 14.37
C PRO A 309 11.89 -19.61 14.22
N LEU A 310 11.67 -20.59 13.34
CA LEU A 310 10.35 -21.20 13.13
C LEU A 310 9.87 -21.99 14.35
N LEU A 311 10.79 -22.66 15.05
CA LEU A 311 10.47 -23.41 16.26
C LEU A 311 10.15 -22.45 17.41
N PHE A 312 10.88 -21.34 17.48
CA PHE A 312 10.66 -20.27 18.44
C PHE A 312 9.24 -19.72 18.30
N LEU A 313 8.81 -19.38 17.08
CA LEU A 313 7.46 -18.90 16.81
C LEU A 313 6.39 -19.92 17.20
N ARG A 314 6.53 -21.17 16.73
CA ARG A 314 5.57 -22.24 17.02
C ARG A 314 5.45 -22.49 18.53
N ASN A 315 6.57 -22.68 19.22
CA ASN A 315 6.56 -22.97 20.66
C ASN A 315 6.04 -21.77 21.46
N LYS A 316 6.34 -20.53 21.06
CA LYS A 316 5.80 -19.32 21.70
C LYS A 316 4.27 -19.27 21.56
N ALA A 317 3.72 -19.58 20.38
CA ALA A 317 2.27 -19.65 20.17
C ALA A 317 1.60 -20.76 21.00
N GLU A 318 2.29 -21.88 21.21
CA GLU A 318 1.80 -23.02 21.99
C GLU A 318 2.14 -22.94 23.50
N ASN A 319 2.75 -21.84 23.97
CA ASN A 319 3.27 -21.69 25.34
C ASN A 319 4.19 -22.85 25.79
N LYS A 320 4.99 -23.39 24.85
CA LYS A 320 5.97 -24.43 25.11
C LYS A 320 7.35 -23.85 25.35
N THR A 321 8.10 -24.47 26.25
CA THR A 321 9.51 -24.12 26.48
C THR A 321 10.34 -24.39 25.21
N ILE A 322 11.29 -23.50 24.94
CA ILE A 322 12.30 -23.67 23.90
C ILE A 322 13.67 -23.42 24.51
N PHE A 323 14.63 -24.29 24.16
CA PHE A 323 15.99 -24.21 24.67
C PHE A 323 16.94 -23.66 23.60
N PRO A 324 17.76 -22.65 23.92
CA PRO A 324 18.72 -22.11 22.99
C PRO A 324 19.94 -23.03 22.82
N GLN A 325 20.70 -22.78 21.75
CA GLN A 325 21.85 -23.59 21.36
C GLN A 325 23.10 -22.72 21.31
N THR A 326 24.20 -23.21 21.88
CA THR A 326 25.50 -22.52 21.85
C THR A 326 26.53 -23.42 21.20
N LEU A 327 27.19 -22.91 20.16
CA LEU A 327 28.22 -23.65 19.43
C LEU A 327 29.29 -22.70 18.87
N THR A 328 30.47 -23.27 18.60
CA THR A 328 31.61 -22.52 18.10
C THR A 328 32.36 -23.33 17.05
N LEU A 329 32.55 -22.72 15.88
CA LEU A 329 33.45 -23.19 14.83
C LEU A 329 34.55 -22.14 14.63
N THR A 330 35.79 -22.59 14.60
CA THR A 330 36.95 -21.73 14.36
C THR A 330 37.84 -22.34 13.29
N ASP A 331 38.87 -21.62 12.85
CA ASP A 331 39.86 -22.17 11.94
C ASP A 331 40.58 -23.42 12.47
N HIS A 332 40.68 -23.57 13.79
CA HIS A 332 41.29 -24.73 14.44
C HIS A 332 40.27 -25.84 14.76
N ASN A 333 39.00 -25.49 14.93
CA ASN A 333 37.90 -26.41 15.24
C ASN A 333 36.78 -26.27 14.19
N ARG A 334 36.99 -26.91 13.04
CA ARG A 334 36.10 -26.82 11.87
C ARG A 334 35.04 -27.91 11.78
N ILE A 335 35.14 -28.94 12.63
CA ILE A 335 34.26 -30.11 12.62
C ILE A 335 33.63 -30.23 14.01
N ILE A 336 32.31 -30.31 14.06
CA ILE A 336 31.54 -30.63 15.26
C ILE A 336 30.85 -31.96 15.03
N CYS A 337 31.08 -32.93 15.92
CA CYS A 337 30.33 -34.17 15.96
C CYS A 337 29.23 -34.07 17.02
N ILE A 338 27.97 -34.23 16.62
CA ILE A 338 26.81 -34.16 17.51
C ILE A 338 26.27 -35.59 17.72
N SER A 339 26.54 -36.16 18.90
CA SER A 339 26.01 -37.47 19.30
C SER A 339 24.85 -37.34 20.29
N GLY A 340 23.94 -38.31 20.29
CA GLY A 340 22.82 -38.36 21.24
C GLY A 340 21.67 -39.23 20.73
N PRO A 341 20.66 -39.53 21.58
CA PRO A 341 19.50 -40.31 21.17
C PRO A 341 18.71 -39.65 20.04
N ASN A 342 17.90 -40.44 19.33
CA ASN A 342 16.93 -39.90 18.38
C ASN A 342 15.93 -38.99 19.11
N ALA A 343 15.41 -37.96 18.43
CA ALA A 343 14.65 -36.85 19.03
C ALA A 343 15.42 -35.97 20.04
N GLY A 344 16.72 -36.19 20.27
CA GLY A 344 17.57 -35.36 21.14
C GLY A 344 18.01 -34.01 20.57
N GLY A 345 17.36 -33.52 19.51
CA GLY A 345 17.62 -32.18 18.96
C GLY A 345 18.77 -32.08 17.94
N LYS A 346 19.38 -33.18 17.50
CA LYS A 346 20.52 -33.14 16.55
C LYS A 346 20.19 -32.44 15.22
N SER A 347 19.09 -32.85 14.57
CA SER A 347 18.70 -32.27 13.28
C SER A 347 18.27 -30.81 13.41
N ILE A 348 17.60 -30.43 14.50
CA ILE A 348 17.25 -29.03 14.73
C ILE A 348 18.49 -28.18 14.98
N THR A 349 19.57 -28.71 15.58
CA THR A 349 20.85 -28.00 15.68
C THR A 349 21.43 -27.66 14.32
N LEU A 350 21.48 -28.64 13.40
CA LEU A 350 21.98 -28.43 12.05
C LEU A 350 21.13 -27.41 11.28
N LYS A 351 19.79 -27.56 11.33
CA LYS A 351 18.86 -26.62 10.72
C LYS A 351 19.00 -25.22 11.29
N THR A 352 19.17 -25.06 12.62
CA THR A 352 19.40 -23.74 13.24
C THR A 352 20.63 -23.08 12.63
N VAL A 353 21.78 -23.76 12.60
CA VAL A 353 23.01 -23.17 12.04
C VAL A 353 22.82 -22.76 10.58
N GLY A 354 22.29 -23.67 9.75
CA GLY A 354 22.08 -23.41 8.33
C GLY A 354 21.09 -22.28 8.08
N LEU A 355 19.94 -22.29 8.75
CA LEU A 355 18.90 -21.28 8.59
C LEU A 355 19.36 -19.90 9.07
N LEU A 356 20.03 -19.81 10.22
CA LEU A 356 20.60 -18.54 10.69
C LEU A 356 21.65 -18.01 9.72
N GLN A 357 22.42 -18.89 9.08
CA GLN A 357 23.38 -18.49 8.06
C GLN A 357 22.70 -17.93 6.81
N LEU A 358 21.62 -18.57 6.34
CA LEU A 358 20.82 -18.07 5.22
C LEU A 358 20.16 -16.73 5.53
N MET A 359 19.70 -16.54 6.77
CA MET A 359 19.13 -15.29 7.23
C MET A 359 20.14 -14.15 7.12
N ILE A 360 21.32 -14.26 7.73
CA ILE A 360 22.30 -13.17 7.69
C ILE A 360 22.75 -12.85 6.26
N GLN A 361 22.98 -13.86 5.42
CA GLN A 361 23.38 -13.66 4.04
C GLN A 361 22.24 -13.15 3.15
N SER A 362 20.99 -13.17 3.62
CA SER A 362 19.83 -12.58 2.93
C SER A 362 19.38 -11.25 3.55
N GLY A 363 20.18 -10.70 4.46
CA GLY A 363 19.88 -9.44 5.12
C GLY A 363 18.76 -9.53 6.15
N ILE A 364 18.62 -10.66 6.85
CA ILE A 364 17.61 -10.92 7.89
C ILE A 364 18.33 -11.12 9.23
N LEU A 365 17.87 -10.44 10.28
CA LEU A 365 18.44 -10.52 11.63
C LEU A 365 18.10 -11.85 12.30
N VAL A 366 18.97 -12.31 13.20
CA VAL A 366 18.92 -13.68 13.76
C VAL A 366 18.65 -13.71 15.26
N PRO A 367 17.85 -14.67 15.78
CA PRO A 367 17.50 -14.79 17.19
C PRO A 367 18.63 -15.44 17.99
N THR A 368 19.65 -14.66 18.29
CA THR A 368 20.84 -15.08 19.04
C THR A 368 21.21 -14.01 20.06
N HIS A 369 22.11 -14.34 20.99
CA HIS A 369 22.65 -13.33 21.90
C HIS A 369 23.51 -12.30 21.11
N PRO A 370 23.46 -10.98 21.41
CA PRO A 370 24.21 -9.93 20.68
C PRO A 370 25.73 -10.11 20.59
N LYS A 371 26.32 -10.84 21.55
CA LYS A 371 27.75 -11.24 21.55
C LYS A 371 28.06 -12.43 20.62
N SER A 372 27.11 -12.90 19.82
CA SER A 372 27.37 -13.90 18.79
C SER A 372 28.19 -13.30 17.65
N GLU A 373 28.98 -14.15 17.02
CA GLU A 373 29.81 -13.80 15.88
C GLU A 373 29.51 -14.74 14.73
N MET A 374 29.31 -14.22 13.53
CA MET A 374 29.05 -15.01 12.33
C MET A 374 29.93 -14.50 11.19
N PHE A 375 30.17 -15.31 10.17
CA PHE A 375 30.86 -14.91 8.94
C PHE A 375 30.07 -15.45 7.75
N PHE A 376 30.36 -14.98 6.54
CA PHE A 376 29.64 -15.44 5.36
C PHE A 376 30.35 -16.63 4.70
N PHE A 377 29.56 -17.66 4.37
CA PHE A 377 30.04 -18.84 3.67
C PHE A 377 29.89 -18.64 2.16
N ASP A 378 30.87 -19.14 1.43
CA ASP A 378 30.82 -19.19 -0.04
C ASP A 378 29.80 -20.22 -0.54
N LYS A 379 29.63 -21.31 0.22
CA LYS A 379 28.79 -22.45 -0.10
C LYS A 379 28.13 -23.03 1.15
N ILE A 380 26.84 -23.33 1.07
CA ILE A 380 26.14 -24.20 2.01
C ILE A 380 25.66 -25.41 1.24
N MET A 381 25.82 -26.58 1.85
CA MET A 381 25.33 -27.86 1.35
C MET A 381 24.67 -28.55 2.52
N THR A 382 23.54 -29.19 2.27
CA THR A 382 22.88 -30.03 3.26
C THR A 382 22.79 -31.46 2.78
N ASP A 383 22.83 -32.36 3.75
CA ASP A 383 22.51 -33.77 3.61
C ASP A 383 21.79 -34.14 4.91
N ILE A 384 20.56 -33.62 5.04
CA ILE A 384 19.72 -33.85 6.21
C ILE A 384 18.73 -34.95 5.80
N GLY A 385 19.18 -36.19 5.96
CA GLY A 385 18.42 -37.38 5.57
C GLY A 385 16.98 -37.44 6.09
N ASP A 386 16.10 -37.86 5.16
CA ASP A 386 14.69 -38.23 5.24
C ASP A 386 13.65 -37.19 5.72
N ASN A 387 12.74 -36.87 4.79
CA ASN A 387 11.39 -36.34 5.01
C ASN A 387 10.51 -37.33 5.81
N GLN A 388 10.96 -37.75 6.99
CA GLN A 388 10.14 -38.48 7.95
C GLN A 388 9.65 -37.52 9.02
N SER A 389 8.60 -36.76 8.70
CA SER A 389 7.64 -36.20 9.65
C SER A 389 6.35 -35.86 8.95
#